data_AF-A0A714QX58-F1
#
_entry.id   AF-A0A714QX58-F1
#
_cell.length_a   1.000
_cell.length_b   1.000
_cell.length_c   1.000
_cell.angle_alpha   90.00
_cell.angle_beta   90.00
_cell.angle_gamma   90.00
#
_symmetry.space_group_name_H-M   'P 1'
#
loop_
_entity.id
_entity.type
_entity.pdbx_description
1 polymer ?
#
loop_
_entity_poly.entity_id
_entity_poly.type
_entity_poly.pdbx_seq_one_letter_code
_entity_poly.pdbx_strand_id
1 'polypeptide(L)'
;MRRIEIVLGELERLTRGLCLADLAQETAFTAEAIGFNLGLARNSVSKDLNQLWNDGLAIKSRGRPVYFLASPGAGNVAGTSAGRV
;
A
#
# COMPACT_ATOMS: atom_id res chain seq x y z
N MET A 1 -0.27 -7.88 -17.78
CA MET A 1 -0.31 -7.21 -16.45
C MET A 1 1.10 -7.13 -15.91
N ARG A 2 1.50 -5.94 -15.44
CA ARG A 2 2.78 -5.75 -14.75
C ARG A 2 2.62 -6.14 -13.28
N ARG A 3 3.66 -6.69 -12.65
CA ARG A 3 3.64 -7.13 -11.25
C ARG A 3 3.18 -6.04 -10.27
N ILE A 4 3.60 -4.80 -10.50
CA ILE A 4 3.21 -3.64 -9.71
C ILE A 4 1.70 -3.37 -9.72
N GLU A 5 1.01 -3.68 -10.83
CA GLU A 5 -0.45 -3.54 -10.95
C GLU A 5 -1.17 -4.61 -10.10
N ILE A 6 -0.61 -5.83 -10.04
CA ILE A 6 -1.12 -6.91 -9.18
C ILE A 6 -0.93 -6.55 -7.70
N VAL A 7 0.24 -6.02 -7.34
CA VAL A 7 0.53 -5.55 -5.98
C VAL A 7 -0.41 -4.42 -5.55
N LEU A 8 -0.65 -3.44 -6.43
CA LEU A 8 -1.61 -2.37 -6.17
C LEU A 8 -3.03 -2.91 -6.00
N GLY A 9 -3.48 -3.79 -6.88
CA GLY A 9 -4.82 -4.38 -6.79
C GLY A 9 -5.05 -5.14 -5.48
N GLU A 10 -4.04 -5.89 -5.02
CA GLU A 10 -4.12 -6.56 -3.71
C GLU A 10 -4.11 -5.58 -2.55
N LEU A 11 -3.27 -4.55 -2.60
CA LEU A 11 -3.24 -3.51 -1.58
C LEU A 11 -4.59 -2.77 -1.48
N GLU A 12 -5.21 -2.46 -2.61
CA GLU A 12 -6.56 -1.88 -2.66
C GLU A 12 -7.61 -2.84 -2.10
N ARG A 13 -7.58 -4.12 -2.49
CA ARG A 13 -8.51 -5.13 -1.99
C ARG A 13 -8.43 -5.26 -0.47
N LEU A 14 -7.21 -5.31 0.07
CA LEU A 14 -6.95 -5.38 1.51
C LEU A 14 -7.39 -4.10 2.22
N THR A 15 -7.08 -2.93 1.66
CA THR A 15 -7.46 -1.63 2.24
C THR A 15 -8.97 -1.43 2.25
N ARG A 16 -9.70 -1.85 1.20
CA ARG A 16 -11.17 -1.79 1.14
C ARG A 16 -11.85 -2.75 2.12
N GLY A 17 -11.16 -3.81 2.54
CA GLY A 17 -11.65 -4.76 3.53
C GLY A 17 -11.54 -4.28 4.98
N LEU A 18 -10.86 -3.15 5.22
CA LEU A 18 -10.70 -2.60 6.58
C LEU A 18 -12.03 -1.97 7.07
N CYS A 19 -12.46 -2.38 8.25
CA CYS A 19 -13.55 -1.75 8.98
C CYS A 19 -13.03 -0.64 9.91
N LEU A 20 -13.92 0.19 10.46
CA LEU A 20 -13.55 1.27 11.40
C LEU A 20 -12.76 0.77 12.62
N ALA A 21 -13.04 -0.46 13.08
CA ALA A 21 -12.30 -1.09 14.17
C ALA A 21 -10.85 -1.41 13.79
N ASP A 22 -10.60 -1.80 12.55
CA ASP A 22 -9.26 -2.12 12.05
C ASP A 22 -8.42 -0.85 11.86
N LEU A 23 -9.07 0.25 11.45
CA LEU A 23 -8.45 1.58 11.38
C LEU A 23 -8.08 2.12 12.77
N ALA A 24 -8.89 1.86 13.79
CA ALA A 24 -8.59 2.23 15.17
C ALA A 24 -7.41 1.44 15.76
N GLN A 25 -7.09 0.28 15.19
CA GLN A 25 -5.93 -0.55 15.55
C GLN A 25 -4.69 -0.23 14.71
N GLU A 26 -4.72 0.81 13.86
CA GLU A 26 -3.66 1.12 12.88
C GLU A 26 -3.32 -0.07 11.98
N THR A 27 -4.32 -0.89 11.62
CA THR A 27 -4.09 -2.10 10.82
C THR A 27 -3.64 -1.72 9.42
N ALA A 28 -2.38 -1.96 9.12
CA ALA A 28 -1.77 -1.70 7.83
C ALA A 28 -0.96 -2.93 7.38
N PHE A 29 -0.68 -3.03 6.08
CA PHE A 29 -0.20 -4.28 5.48
C PHE A 29 1.31 -4.28 5.25
N THR A 30 1.99 -5.35 5.61
CA THR A 30 3.43 -5.49 5.34
C THR A 30 3.69 -6.05 3.95
N ALA A 31 4.87 -5.78 3.40
CA ALA A 31 5.31 -6.40 2.14
C ALA A 31 5.39 -7.93 2.20
N GLU A 32 5.57 -8.49 3.40
CA GLU A 32 5.57 -9.93 3.64
C GLU A 32 4.16 -10.52 3.50
N ALA A 33 3.17 -9.92 4.17
CA ALA A 33 1.77 -10.36 4.09
C ALA A 33 1.23 -10.28 2.66
N ILE A 34 1.49 -9.17 1.96
CA ILE A 34 1.07 -8.98 0.56
C ILE A 34 1.80 -9.99 -0.35
N GLY A 35 3.10 -10.21 -0.14
CA GLY A 35 3.87 -11.20 -0.89
C GLY A 35 3.36 -12.61 -0.69
N PHE A 36 3.00 -12.98 0.54
CA PHE A 36 2.40 -14.26 0.87
C PHE A 36 1.09 -14.49 0.10
N ASN A 37 0.17 -13.52 0.10
CA ASN A 37 -1.11 -13.64 -0.61
C ASN A 37 -0.94 -13.80 -2.13
N LEU A 38 0.07 -13.14 -2.71
CA LEU A 38 0.31 -13.14 -4.15
C LEU A 38 1.28 -14.23 -4.63
N GLY A 39 1.89 -15.01 -3.72
CA GLY A 39 2.98 -15.93 -4.07
C GLY A 39 4.23 -15.21 -4.59
N LEU A 40 4.47 -13.97 -4.14
CA LEU A 40 5.58 -13.12 -4.57
C LEU A 40 6.64 -12.98 -3.47
N ALA A 41 7.90 -12.90 -3.87
CA ALA A 41 9.00 -12.64 -2.93
C ALA A 41 8.84 -11.26 -2.26
N ARG A 42 8.95 -11.22 -0.92
CA ARG A 42 8.83 -10.00 -0.10
C ARG A 42 9.68 -8.83 -0.60
N ASN A 43 10.91 -9.09 -1.06
CA ASN A 43 11.81 -8.03 -1.55
C ASN A 43 11.32 -7.40 -2.86
N SER A 44 10.69 -8.20 -3.73
CA SER A 44 10.06 -7.71 -4.96
C SER A 44 8.85 -6.83 -4.64
N VAL A 45 7.98 -7.31 -3.74
CA VAL A 45 6.79 -6.57 -3.30
C VAL A 45 7.18 -5.28 -2.60
N SER A 46 8.21 -5.29 -1.74
CA SER A 46 8.70 -4.08 -1.10
C SER A 46 9.20 -3.04 -2.11
N LYS A 47 9.83 -3.46 -3.22
CA LYS A 47 10.27 -2.55 -4.27
C LYS A 47 9.06 -1.91 -4.97
N ASP A 48 8.07 -2.72 -5.32
CA ASP A 48 6.85 -2.24 -5.98
C ASP A 48 6.04 -1.31 -5.07
N LEU A 49 5.89 -1.63 -3.78
CA LEU A 49 5.19 -0.77 -2.81
C LEU A 49 5.89 0.57 -2.58
N ASN A 50 7.23 0.61 -2.57
CA ASN A 50 7.94 1.88 -2.52
C ASN A 50 7.76 2.70 -3.80
N GLN A 51 7.67 2.04 -4.97
CA GLN A 51 7.34 2.73 -6.22
C GLN A 51 5.93 3.31 -6.17
N LEU A 52 4.94 2.53 -5.73
CA LEU A 52 3.55 3.01 -5.54
C LEU A 52 3.47 4.18 -4.55
N TRP A 53 4.28 4.16 -3.49
CA TRP A 53 4.38 5.29 -2.56
C TRP A 53 4.99 6.53 -3.21
N ASN A 54 6.06 6.38 -4.01
CA ASN A 54 6.62 7.49 -4.79
C ASN A 54 5.63 8.04 -5.82
N ASP A 55 4.78 7.18 -6.38
CA ASP A 55 3.73 7.53 -7.35
C ASP A 55 2.46 8.10 -6.68
N GLY A 56 2.42 8.19 -5.35
CA GLY A 56 1.27 8.71 -4.59
C GLY A 56 0.09 7.75 -4.47
N LEU A 57 0.25 6.50 -4.90
CA LEU A 57 -0.78 5.45 -4.90
C LEU A 57 -0.82 4.64 -3.59
N ALA A 58 0.21 4.73 -2.75
CA ALA A 58 0.27 4.08 -1.45
C ALA A 58 0.70 5.05 -0.36
N ILE A 59 0.28 4.80 0.88
CA ILE A 59 0.70 5.47 2.11
C ILE A 59 1.63 4.51 2.86
N LYS A 60 2.74 5.01 3.39
CA LYS A 60 3.77 4.23 4.07
C LYS A 60 3.97 4.72 5.51
N SER A 61 4.00 3.80 6.48
CA SER A 61 4.31 4.14 7.88
C SER A 61 5.79 4.50 8.08
N ARG A 62 6.09 5.35 9.07
CA ARG A 62 7.47 5.78 9.40
C ARG A 62 8.18 4.87 10.42
N GLY A 63 7.58 3.73 10.79
CA GLY A 63 8.06 2.81 11.83
C GLY A 63 8.64 1.49 11.31
N ARG A 64 9.10 0.65 12.26
CA ARG A 64 9.44 -0.76 12.01
C ARG A 64 8.52 -1.65 12.85
N PRO A 65 7.82 -2.63 12.26
CA PRO A 65 7.82 -2.95 10.82
C PRO A 65 7.16 -1.86 9.96
N VAL A 66 7.52 -1.83 8.68
CA VAL A 66 7.00 -0.88 7.69
C VAL A 66 5.67 -1.41 7.16
N TYR A 67 4.65 -0.57 7.20
CA TYR A 67 3.32 -0.89 6.73
C TYR A 67 2.89 0.00 5.58
N PHE A 68 1.96 -0.52 4.77
CA PHE A 68 1.42 0.13 3.59
C PHE A 68 -0.12 0.08 3.59
N LEU A 69 -0.74 1.14 3.06
CA LEU A 69 -2.17 1.25 2.77
C LEU A 69 -2.34 1.83 1.36
N ALA A 70 -3.45 1.50 0.69
CA ALA A 70 -3.79 2.16 -0.56
C ALA A 70 -4.19 3.62 -0.29
N SER A 71 -3.73 4.54 -1.14
CA SER A 71 -4.13 5.95 -1.04
C SER A 71 -5.57 6.12 -1.55
N PRO A 72 -6.46 6.82 -0.83
CA PRO A 72 -7.84 7.08 -1.27
C PRO A 72 -7.94 7.79 -2.64
N GLY A 73 -6.86 8.44 -3.08
CA GLY A 73 -6.78 9.16 -4.35
C GLY A 73 -6.39 8.30 -5.57
N ALA A 74 -6.09 7.00 -5.41
CA ALA A 74 -5.68 6.13 -6.51
C ALA A 74 -6.74 5.97 -7.63
N GLY A 75 -8.00 6.33 -7.35
CA GLY A 75 -9.09 6.37 -8.32
C GLY A 75 -9.61 7.77 -8.70
N ASN A 76 -9.10 8.85 -8.09
CA ASN A 76 -9.57 10.22 -8.37
C ASN A 76 -8.68 11.25 -7.67
N VAL A 77 -7.67 11.84 -8.35
CA VAL A 77 -7.32 13.28 -8.33
C VAL A 77 -6.04 13.55 -9.13
N ALA A 78 -6.20 14.26 -10.25
CA ALA A 78 -5.27 15.31 -10.59
C ALA A 78 -5.26 16.33 -9.44
N GLY A 79 -4.08 16.62 -8.89
CA GLY A 79 -3.89 17.69 -7.92
C GLY A 79 -4.22 17.31 -6.48
N THR A 80 -3.19 17.09 -5.66
CA THR A 80 -2.97 17.83 -4.41
C THR A 80 -1.62 17.41 -3.86
N SER A 81 -0.66 18.31 -4.02
CA SER A 81 0.61 18.32 -3.31
C SER A 81 0.36 18.40 -1.80
N ALA A 82 0.88 17.44 -1.03
CA ALA A 82 0.97 17.56 0.41
C ALA A 82 2.29 16.98 0.94
N GLY A 83 3.25 17.89 1.15
CA GLY A 83 4.08 17.91 2.36
C GLY A 83 5.14 16.82 2.53
N ARG A 84 6.30 17.02 1.91
CA ARG A 84 7.57 16.59 2.53
C ARG A 84 8.00 17.70 3.48
N VAL A 85 7.99 17.41 4.78
CA VAL A 85 8.81 18.11 5.78
C VAL A 85 10.19 17.48 5.85
#